data_AF-A0A0J1FV49-F1
#
_entry.id   AF-A0A0J1FV49-F1
#
_cell.length_a   1.000
_cell.length_b   1.000
_cell.length_c   1.000
_cell.angle_alpha   90.00
_cell.angle_beta   90.00
_cell.angle_gamma   90.00
#
_symmetry.space_group_name_H-M   'P 1'
#
loop_
_entity.id
_entity.type
_entity.pdbx_description
1 polymer ?
#
loop_
_entity_poly.entity_id
_entity_poly.type
_entity_poly.pdbx_seq_one_letter_code
_entity_poly.pdbx_strand_id
1 'polypeptide(L)'
;MSKESNHWLMKWSNIIATLATTVLAITALITVYLTVAAWKVQQETARPYFVLKESPQVVLGNELSLELKFNNVGVHPAVNLSSETIVFDETLSGEPIHHDESAIVNEIPKDALSSLVMILPSEKPNYQQSDIKPHYVVVDLQYGDPILNKSYNQTIYMKWNGIEKGKVQPTVHVRVDEKTKVLQYFQKHGIDLKERS
;
A
#
# COMPACT_ATOMS: atom_id res chain seq x y z
N MET A 1 -1.02 -55.36 57.00
CA MET A 1 -1.85 -55.04 55.80
C MET A 1 -2.10 -53.54 55.55
N SER A 2 -1.39 -52.59 56.21
CA SER A 2 -1.64 -51.14 56.03
C SER A 2 -0.58 -50.40 55.18
N LYS A 3 0.62 -50.95 55.02
CA LYS A 3 1.72 -50.28 54.29
C LYS A 3 1.59 -50.41 52.76
N GLU A 4 1.07 -51.53 52.26
CA GLU A 4 0.91 -51.76 50.82
C GLU A 4 -0.23 -50.95 50.18
N SER A 5 -1.35 -50.77 50.90
CA SER A 5 -2.50 -49.99 50.39
C SER A 5 -2.17 -48.50 50.21
N ASN A 6 -1.40 -47.91 51.13
CA ASN A 6 -0.94 -46.53 51.03
C ASN A 6 0.01 -46.30 49.84
N HIS A 7 0.89 -47.26 49.55
CA HIS A 7 1.80 -47.16 48.41
C HIS A 7 1.06 -47.25 47.07
N TRP A 8 0.03 -48.08 46.98
CA TRP A 8 -0.84 -48.16 45.80
C TRP A 8 -1.62 -46.85 45.59
N LEU A 9 -2.24 -46.30 46.63
CA LEU A 9 -2.97 -45.02 46.57
C LEU A 9 -2.05 -43.85 46.17
N MET A 10 -0.82 -43.79 46.71
CA MET A 10 0.15 -42.76 46.31
C MET A 10 0.58 -42.89 44.84
N LYS A 11 0.76 -44.12 44.32
CA LYS A 11 1.07 -44.34 42.91
C LYS A 11 -0.06 -43.86 41.99
N TRP A 12 -1.32 -44.17 42.34
CA TRP A 12 -2.49 -43.69 41.58
C TRP A 12 -2.65 -42.17 41.65
N SER A 13 -2.45 -41.58 42.82
CA SER A 13 -2.46 -40.12 42.98
C SER A 13 -1.37 -39.45 42.13
N ASN A 14 -0.17 -40.01 42.08
CA ASN A 14 0.91 -39.49 41.23
C ASN A 14 0.59 -39.61 39.74
N ILE A 15 -0.02 -40.71 39.31
CA ILE A 15 -0.44 -40.89 37.90
C ILE A 15 -1.50 -39.84 37.54
N ILE A 16 -2.51 -39.64 38.38
CA ILE A 16 -3.57 -38.66 38.16
C ILE A 16 -3.00 -37.23 38.15
N ALA A 17 -2.12 -36.90 39.11
CA ALA A 17 -1.47 -35.60 39.17
C ALA A 17 -0.58 -35.35 37.94
N THR A 18 0.13 -36.37 37.47
CA THR A 18 0.96 -36.29 36.25
C THR A 18 0.09 -36.08 35.02
N LEU A 19 -1.04 -36.79 34.91
CA LEU A 19 -1.98 -36.63 33.80
C LEU A 19 -2.60 -35.22 33.80
N ALA A 20 -3.06 -34.73 34.95
CA ALA A 20 -3.59 -33.38 35.10
C ALA A 20 -2.54 -32.32 34.72
N THR A 21 -1.30 -32.48 35.18
CA THR A 21 -0.18 -31.59 34.84
C THR A 21 0.13 -31.64 33.34
N THR A 22 0.04 -32.81 32.73
CA THR A 22 0.26 -33.00 31.28
C THR A 22 -0.80 -32.28 30.47
N VAL A 23 -2.08 -32.41 30.85
CA VAL A 23 -3.18 -31.69 30.21
C VAL A 23 -2.98 -30.19 30.35
N LEU A 24 -2.65 -29.70 31.54
CA LEU A 24 -2.36 -28.27 31.76
C LEU A 24 -1.18 -27.77 30.91
N ALA A 25 -0.11 -28.56 30.80
CA ALA A 25 1.03 -28.22 29.98
C ALA A 25 0.67 -28.14 28.48
N ILE A 26 -0.13 -29.09 27.98
CA ILE A 26 -0.62 -29.08 26.60
C ILE A 26 -1.51 -27.86 26.36
N THR A 27 -2.44 -27.57 27.27
CA THR A 27 -3.29 -26.38 27.15
C THR A 27 -2.48 -25.09 27.17
N ALA A 28 -1.47 -24.99 28.03
CA ALA A 28 -0.56 -23.85 28.06
C ALA A 28 0.20 -23.68 26.72
N LEU A 29 0.72 -24.78 26.15
CA LEU A 29 1.39 -24.75 24.84
C LEU A 29 0.45 -24.29 23.72
N ILE A 30 -0.78 -24.80 23.68
CA ILE A 30 -1.79 -24.36 22.70
C ILE A 30 -2.09 -22.88 22.88
N THR A 31 -2.23 -22.41 24.12
CA THR A 31 -2.53 -21.00 24.42
C THR A 31 -1.38 -20.09 23.97
N VAL A 32 -0.14 -20.46 24.26
CA VAL A 32 1.05 -19.72 23.80
C VAL A 32 1.09 -19.69 22.27
N TYR A 33 0.83 -20.81 21.61
CA TYR A 33 0.80 -20.88 20.15
C TYR A 33 -0.26 -19.93 19.55
N LEU A 34 -1.50 -19.97 20.06
CA LEU A 34 -2.57 -19.09 19.60
C LEU A 34 -2.25 -17.61 19.86
N THR A 35 -1.65 -17.31 21.01
CA THR A 35 -1.24 -15.95 21.37
C THR A 35 -0.18 -15.42 20.41
N VAL A 36 0.84 -16.22 20.10
CA VAL A 36 1.89 -15.85 19.14
C VAL A 36 1.30 -15.69 17.73
N ALA A 37 0.38 -16.57 17.33
CA ALA A 37 -0.28 -16.47 16.03
C ALA A 37 -1.13 -15.19 15.92
N ALA A 38 -1.93 -14.88 16.95
CA ALA A 38 -2.73 -13.68 17.00
C ALA A 38 -1.87 -12.40 17.00
N TRP A 39 -0.77 -12.41 17.76
CA TRP A 39 0.17 -11.28 17.80
C TRP A 39 0.80 -11.01 16.43
N LYS A 40 1.21 -12.05 15.70
CA LYS A 40 1.73 -11.91 14.33
C LYS A 40 0.71 -11.30 13.38
N VAL A 41 -0.55 -11.76 13.43
CA VAL A 41 -1.62 -11.20 12.59
C VAL A 41 -1.85 -9.74 12.91
N GLN A 42 -1.89 -9.37 14.20
CA GLN A 42 -2.04 -7.98 14.62
C GLN A 42 -0.89 -7.10 14.09
N GLN A 43 0.34 -7.59 14.18
CA GLN A 43 1.52 -6.88 13.67
C GLN A 43 1.45 -6.67 12.15
N GLU A 44 0.95 -7.65 11.39
CA GLU A 44 0.79 -7.50 9.94
C GLU A 44 -0.35 -6.54 9.55
N THR A 45 -1.43 -6.46 10.35
CA THR A 45 -2.50 -5.49 10.13
C THR A 45 -2.09 -4.06 10.47
N ALA A 46 -1.01 -3.88 11.23
CA ALA A 46 -0.46 -2.59 11.63
C ALA A 46 0.48 -1.96 10.58
N ARG A 47 0.75 -2.69 9.48
CA ARG A 47 1.63 -2.26 8.38
C ARG A 47 1.25 -0.89 7.81
N PRO A 48 2.23 -0.12 7.27
CA PRO A 48 1.93 1.13 6.60
C PRO A 48 1.13 0.88 5.32
N TYR A 49 0.21 1.79 5.00
CA TYR A 49 -0.44 1.89 3.69
C TYR A 49 -0.96 3.30 3.49
N PHE A 50 -0.98 3.75 2.24
CA PHE A 50 -1.27 5.14 1.91
C PHE A 50 -2.70 5.28 1.39
N VAL A 51 -3.40 6.31 1.87
CA VAL A 51 -4.73 6.67 1.37
C VAL A 51 -4.68 8.10 0.87
N LEU A 52 -5.36 8.36 -0.26
CA LEU A 52 -5.54 9.71 -0.76
C LEU A 52 -6.46 10.46 0.19
N LYS A 53 -5.97 11.57 0.76
CA LYS A 53 -6.75 12.40 1.68
C LYS A 53 -7.72 13.31 0.93
N GLU A 54 -7.29 13.78 -0.23
CA GLU A 54 -8.02 14.69 -1.10
C GLU A 54 -7.96 14.19 -2.54
N SER A 55 -8.93 14.62 -3.36
CA SER A 55 -8.83 14.42 -4.80
C SER A 55 -7.55 15.09 -5.31
N PRO A 56 -6.79 14.43 -6.20
CA PRO A 56 -5.58 15.00 -6.77
C PRO A 56 -5.85 16.38 -7.36
N GLN A 57 -5.08 17.37 -6.92
CA GLN A 57 -5.26 18.75 -7.34
C GLN A 57 -4.41 19.00 -8.59
N VAL A 58 -5.05 19.52 -9.64
CA VAL A 58 -4.34 19.97 -10.84
C VAL A 58 -4.19 21.47 -10.76
N VAL A 59 -2.95 21.93 -10.69
CA VAL A 59 -2.62 23.36 -10.64
C VAL A 59 -2.22 23.80 -12.04
N LEU A 60 -2.93 24.81 -12.54
CA LEU A 60 -2.65 25.47 -13.82
C LEU A 60 -1.83 26.74 -13.59
N GLY A 61 -0.54 26.66 -13.88
CA GLY A 61 0.37 27.81 -13.88
C GLY A 61 1.05 27.98 -15.24
N ASN A 62 2.35 28.28 -15.20
CA ASN A 62 3.21 28.17 -16.38
C ASN A 62 3.43 26.70 -16.80
N GLU A 63 3.29 25.79 -15.84
CA GLU A 63 3.40 24.35 -16.00
C GLU A 63 2.13 23.69 -15.47
N LEU A 64 1.85 22.47 -15.95
CA LEU A 64 0.74 21.66 -15.46
C LEU A 64 1.27 20.72 -14.40
N SER A 65 0.92 20.96 -13.14
CA SER A 65 1.34 20.10 -12.04
C SER A 65 0.17 19.36 -11.42
N LEU A 66 0.34 18.06 -11.17
CA LEU A 66 -0.58 17.24 -10.40
C LEU A 66 -0.02 17.05 -8.98
N GLU A 67 -0.78 17.48 -7.98
CA GLU A 67 -0.46 17.28 -6.57
C GLU A 67 -1.32 16.16 -5.98
N LEU A 68 -0.65 15.17 -5.39
CA LEU A 68 -1.23 14.01 -4.73
C LEU A 68 -0.93 14.08 -3.24
N LYS A 69 -1.96 14.32 -2.43
CA LYS A 69 -1.85 14.31 -0.97
C LYS A 69 -2.33 12.99 -0.40
N PHE A 70 -1.44 12.30 0.29
CA PHE A 70 -1.73 11.04 0.94
C PHE A 70 -1.25 11.04 2.39
N ASN A 71 -1.84 10.15 3.18
CA ASN A 71 -1.41 9.89 4.54
C ASN A 71 -1.17 8.41 4.78
N ASN A 72 -0.20 8.10 5.64
CA ASN A 72 -0.01 6.75 6.14
C ASN A 72 -1.09 6.45 7.20
N VAL A 73 -1.98 5.50 6.91
CA VAL A 73 -3.07 5.10 7.83
C VAL A 73 -2.64 3.92 8.73
N GLY A 74 -1.53 3.28 8.40
CA GLY A 74 -0.92 2.23 9.22
C GLY A 74 -0.38 2.76 10.54
N VAL A 75 -0.17 1.84 11.48
CA VAL A 75 0.43 2.17 12.79
C VAL A 75 1.94 2.32 12.68
N HIS A 76 2.56 1.48 11.87
CA HIS A 76 3.99 1.52 11.62
C HIS A 76 4.36 2.72 10.72
N PRO A 77 5.52 3.35 10.92
CA PRO A 77 6.03 4.35 9.99
C PRO A 77 6.39 3.69 8.65
N ALA A 78 6.24 4.43 7.56
CA ALA A 78 6.77 4.04 6.26
C ALA A 78 8.15 4.69 6.06
N VAL A 79 9.11 3.97 5.48
CA VAL A 79 10.45 4.49 5.17
C VAL A 79 10.80 4.24 3.71
N ASN A 80 11.77 5.00 3.18
CA ASN A 80 12.26 4.88 1.81
C ASN A 80 11.13 4.90 0.76
N LEU A 81 10.18 5.83 0.92
CA LEU A 81 9.08 5.93 -0.03
C LEU A 81 9.63 6.38 -1.38
N SER A 82 9.53 5.54 -2.39
CA SER A 82 9.74 5.92 -3.78
C SER A 82 8.43 5.85 -4.53
N SER A 83 8.33 6.66 -5.57
CA SER A 83 7.15 6.72 -6.42
C SER A 83 7.57 6.74 -7.87
N GLU A 84 6.93 5.91 -8.67
CA GLU A 84 6.92 6.02 -10.13
C GLU A 84 5.60 6.61 -10.55
N THR A 85 5.60 7.60 -11.44
CA THR A 85 4.36 8.00 -12.11
C THR A 85 4.49 7.90 -13.60
N ILE A 86 3.50 7.26 -14.19
CA ILE A 86 3.35 7.13 -15.63
C ILE A 86 2.04 7.79 -16.03
N VAL A 87 2.11 8.72 -16.99
CA VAL A 87 0.93 9.41 -17.56
C VAL A 87 0.80 9.10 -19.03
N PHE A 88 -0.42 8.83 -19.47
CA PHE A 88 -0.72 8.50 -20.86
C PHE A 88 -2.13 8.96 -21.26
N ASP A 89 -2.34 9.16 -22.55
CA ASP A 89 -3.62 9.60 -23.12
C ASP A 89 -4.71 8.53 -22.92
N GLU A 90 -5.96 8.97 -22.76
CA GLU A 90 -7.12 8.08 -22.61
C GLU A 90 -7.26 7.02 -23.72
N THR A 91 -6.82 7.35 -24.94
CA THR A 91 -6.89 6.46 -26.11
C THR A 91 -5.90 5.30 -26.07
N LEU A 92 -4.89 5.33 -25.18
CA LEU A 92 -3.88 4.28 -25.03
C LEU A 92 -3.17 3.90 -26.35
N SER A 93 -3.06 4.85 -27.29
CA SER A 93 -2.55 4.57 -28.64
C SER A 93 -1.09 4.96 -28.88
N GLY A 94 -0.49 5.74 -27.99
CA GLY A 94 0.90 6.24 -28.10
C GLY A 94 1.78 5.78 -26.94
N GLU A 95 3.03 6.24 -26.89
CA GLU A 95 3.95 6.05 -25.77
C GLU A 95 3.51 6.87 -24.53
N PRO A 96 3.99 6.53 -23.31
CA PRO A 96 3.76 7.34 -22.13
C PRO A 96 4.19 8.80 -22.35
N ILE A 97 3.31 9.72 -21.98
CA ILE A 97 3.53 11.16 -22.11
C ILE A 97 4.53 11.64 -21.07
N HIS A 98 4.56 10.99 -19.92
CA HIS A 98 5.47 11.34 -18.84
C HIS A 98 5.80 10.13 -17.97
N HIS A 99 7.06 10.08 -17.54
CA HIS A 99 7.57 9.16 -16.57
C HIS A 99 8.41 9.98 -15.57
N ASP A 100 8.02 9.97 -14.30
CA ASP A 100 8.74 10.65 -13.21
C ASP A 100 9.00 9.69 -12.05
N GLU A 101 10.16 9.85 -11.44
CA GLU A 101 10.58 9.11 -10.25
C GLU A 101 10.85 10.09 -9.12
N SER A 102 10.15 9.92 -8.00
CA SER A 102 10.39 10.70 -6.79
C SER A 102 10.73 9.78 -5.63
N ALA A 103 11.62 10.21 -4.75
CA ALA A 103 11.96 9.48 -3.53
C ALA A 103 11.91 10.43 -2.34
N ILE A 104 11.10 10.06 -1.34
CA ILE A 104 11.06 10.70 -0.03
C ILE A 104 11.95 9.90 0.90
N VAL A 105 13.05 10.53 1.32
CA VAL A 105 14.09 9.90 2.15
C VAL A 105 13.68 9.80 3.63
N ASN A 106 12.70 10.58 4.06
CA ASN A 106 12.30 10.65 5.46
C ASN A 106 11.26 9.58 5.84
N GLU A 107 11.24 9.23 7.12
CA GLU A 107 10.17 8.40 7.69
C GLU A 107 8.83 9.16 7.64
N ILE A 108 7.78 8.46 7.21
CA ILE A 108 6.40 8.96 7.19
C ILE A 108 5.64 8.31 8.33
N PRO A 109 5.48 9.00 9.48
CA PRO A 109 4.78 8.44 10.63
C PRO A 109 3.29 8.27 10.34
N LYS A 110 2.60 7.58 11.24
CA LYS A 110 1.14 7.45 11.21
C LYS A 110 0.48 8.84 11.11
N ASP A 111 -0.53 8.94 10.25
CA ASP A 111 -1.34 10.13 9.98
C ASP A 111 -0.55 11.35 9.45
N ALA A 112 0.75 11.20 9.15
CA ALA A 112 1.51 12.27 8.53
C ALA A 112 1.01 12.51 7.11
N LEU A 113 0.86 13.79 6.75
CA LEU A 113 0.49 14.18 5.41
C LEU A 113 1.74 14.31 4.56
N SER A 114 1.78 13.56 3.47
CA SER A 114 2.81 13.63 2.46
C SER A 114 2.17 14.10 1.15
N SER A 115 2.90 14.93 0.42
CA SER A 115 2.48 15.43 -0.88
C SER A 115 3.50 15.03 -1.93
N LEU A 116 3.00 14.57 -3.06
CA LEU A 116 3.77 14.24 -4.23
C LEU A 116 3.31 15.14 -5.36
N VAL A 117 4.24 15.97 -5.85
CA VAL A 117 3.98 16.95 -6.91
C VAL A 117 4.70 16.47 -8.16
N MET A 118 3.96 16.37 -9.25
CA MET A 118 4.47 15.91 -10.53
C MET A 118 4.21 16.98 -11.57
N ILE A 119 5.21 17.22 -12.42
CA ILE A 119 5.15 18.27 -13.44
C ILE A 119 4.99 17.58 -14.79
N LEU A 120 3.81 17.72 -15.39
CA LEU A 120 3.54 17.18 -16.71
C LEU A 120 4.21 18.06 -17.77
N PRO A 121 5.10 17.49 -18.61
CA PRO A 121 5.76 18.24 -19.67
C PRO A 121 4.73 18.69 -20.71
N SER A 122 4.80 19.95 -21.09
CA SER A 122 4.01 20.51 -22.19
C SER A 122 4.90 20.83 -23.37
N GLU A 123 4.46 20.46 -24.57
CA GLU A 123 4.97 21.08 -25.80
C GLU A 123 4.40 22.50 -26.00
N LYS A 124 3.36 22.90 -25.24
CA LYS A 124 2.67 24.19 -25.40
C LYS A 124 2.84 25.08 -24.17
N PRO A 125 3.38 26.30 -24.32
CA PRO A 125 3.74 27.19 -23.21
C PRO A 125 2.55 27.86 -22.50
N ASN A 126 1.29 27.52 -22.84
CA ASN A 126 0.12 28.15 -22.22
C ASN A 126 -1.07 27.20 -22.10
N TYR A 127 -1.26 26.63 -20.90
CA TYR A 127 -2.40 25.78 -20.57
C TYR A 127 -3.70 26.55 -20.34
N GLN A 128 -3.66 27.88 -20.24
CA GLN A 128 -4.84 28.70 -19.91
C GLN A 128 -5.85 28.81 -21.06
N GLN A 129 -5.51 28.37 -22.28
CA GLN A 129 -6.34 28.56 -23.49
C GLN A 129 -6.63 27.29 -24.29
N SER A 130 -6.05 26.13 -23.92
CA SER A 130 -6.20 24.90 -24.70
C SER A 130 -7.02 23.87 -23.93
N ASP A 131 -8.06 23.32 -24.56
CA ASP A 131 -8.72 22.12 -24.04
C ASP A 131 -7.71 20.96 -24.05
N ILE A 132 -7.56 20.31 -22.90
CA ILE A 132 -6.68 19.15 -22.73
C ILE A 132 -7.57 17.93 -22.62
N LYS A 133 -7.27 16.90 -23.41
CA LYS A 133 -8.00 15.64 -23.39
C LYS A 133 -7.81 14.91 -22.05
N PRO A 134 -8.67 13.93 -21.72
CA PRO A 134 -8.48 13.11 -20.55
C PRO A 134 -7.20 12.29 -20.61
N HIS A 135 -6.57 12.10 -19.45
CA HIS A 135 -5.35 11.33 -19.27
C HIS A 135 -5.55 10.32 -18.16
N TYR A 136 -4.92 9.17 -18.29
CA TYR A 136 -4.72 8.26 -17.18
C TYR A 136 -3.41 8.58 -16.48
N VAL A 137 -3.43 8.51 -15.16
CA VAL A 137 -2.29 8.72 -14.27
C VAL A 137 -2.16 7.48 -13.40
N VAL A 138 -1.03 6.80 -13.51
CA VAL A 138 -0.72 5.62 -12.70
C VAL A 138 0.46 5.96 -11.80
N VAL A 139 0.25 5.86 -10.50
CA VAL A 139 1.27 6.14 -9.48
C VAL A 139 1.60 4.83 -8.79
N ASP A 140 2.81 4.33 -8.94
CA ASP A 140 3.33 3.18 -8.20
C ASP A 140 4.11 3.69 -6.98
N LEU A 141 3.74 3.24 -5.78
CA LEU A 141 4.40 3.63 -4.53
C LEU A 141 5.10 2.43 -3.93
N GLN A 142 6.40 2.53 -3.70
CA GLN A 142 7.19 1.50 -3.01
C GLN A 142 7.72 2.05 -1.70
N TYR A 143 7.58 1.29 -0.62
CA TYR A 143 7.96 1.73 0.72
C TYR A 143 8.30 0.56 1.63
N GLY A 144 9.14 0.81 2.62
CA GLY A 144 9.52 -0.16 3.65
C GLY A 144 8.73 0.02 4.94
N ASP A 145 8.51 -1.08 5.65
CA ASP A 145 8.12 -1.12 7.05
C ASP A 145 9.35 -1.53 7.88
N PRO A 146 9.93 -0.61 8.68
CA PRO A 146 11.12 -0.89 9.47
C PRO A 146 10.84 -1.82 10.66
N ILE A 147 9.57 -1.96 11.09
CA ILE A 147 9.15 -2.81 12.20
C ILE A 147 9.02 -4.26 11.74
N LEU A 148 8.45 -4.47 10.56
CA LEU A 148 8.31 -5.81 9.96
C LEU A 148 9.53 -6.22 9.12
N ASN A 149 10.43 -5.28 8.81
CA ASN A 149 11.54 -5.46 7.87
C ASN A 149 11.07 -6.03 6.51
N LYS A 150 9.97 -5.47 5.99
CA LYS A 150 9.34 -5.87 4.73
C LYS A 150 9.12 -4.64 3.85
N SER A 151 9.27 -4.83 2.54
CA SER A 151 8.90 -3.83 1.54
C SER A 151 7.50 -4.11 1.01
N TYR A 152 6.79 -3.03 0.68
CA TYR A 152 5.43 -3.03 0.15
C TYR A 152 5.38 -2.19 -1.11
N ASN A 153 4.44 -2.55 -2.00
CA ASN A 153 4.11 -1.79 -3.18
C ASN A 153 2.60 -1.52 -3.20
N GLN A 154 2.21 -0.29 -3.53
CA GLN A 154 0.85 0.12 -3.79
C GLN A 154 0.75 0.93 -5.09
N THR A 155 0.03 0.41 -6.08
CA THR A 155 -0.27 1.14 -7.32
C THR A 155 -1.65 1.80 -7.27
N ILE A 156 -1.72 3.09 -7.59
CA ILE A 156 -2.92 3.92 -7.64
C ILE A 156 -3.23 4.25 -9.11
N TYR A 157 -4.45 3.95 -9.55
CA TYR A 157 -4.91 4.20 -10.92
C TYR A 157 -5.94 5.32 -10.92
N MET A 158 -5.61 6.42 -11.59
CA MET A 158 -6.45 7.62 -11.68
C MET A 158 -6.69 8.03 -13.13
N LYS A 159 -7.80 8.72 -13.35
CA LYS A 159 -8.16 9.35 -14.61
C LYS A 159 -8.41 10.82 -14.34
N TRP A 160 -7.59 11.66 -14.96
CA TRP A 160 -7.81 13.08 -15.00
C TRP A 160 -8.61 13.41 -16.26
N ASN A 161 -9.76 14.07 -16.09
CA ASN A 161 -10.67 14.37 -17.20
C ASN A 161 -10.23 15.58 -18.05
N GLY A 162 -9.03 16.11 -17.81
CA GLY A 162 -8.44 17.16 -18.62
C GLY A 162 -8.95 18.56 -18.27
N ILE A 163 -8.97 19.43 -19.28
CA ILE A 163 -9.44 20.82 -19.19
C ILE A 163 -10.50 21.02 -20.25
N GLU A 164 -11.66 21.52 -19.85
CA GLU A 164 -12.72 21.90 -20.78
C GLU A 164 -13.08 23.38 -20.54
N LYS A 165 -13.01 24.19 -21.59
CA LYS A 165 -13.33 25.63 -21.56
C LYS A 165 -12.53 26.39 -20.51
N GLY A 166 -11.25 26.06 -20.37
CA GLY A 166 -10.33 26.67 -19.40
C GLY A 166 -10.60 26.28 -17.93
N LYS A 167 -11.48 25.31 -17.67
CA LYS A 167 -11.74 24.76 -16.32
C LYS A 167 -11.13 23.38 -16.17
N VAL A 168 -10.34 23.22 -15.10
CA VAL A 168 -9.82 21.92 -14.65
C VAL A 168 -10.98 21.00 -14.33
N GLN A 169 -11.00 19.84 -14.96
CA GLN A 169 -11.93 18.77 -14.64
C GLN A 169 -11.39 17.90 -13.50
N PRO A 170 -12.27 17.27 -12.69
CA PRO A 170 -11.84 16.49 -11.54
C PRO A 170 -11.05 15.24 -11.96
N THR A 171 -10.15 14.83 -11.06
CA THR A 171 -9.47 13.54 -11.12
C THR A 171 -10.27 12.48 -10.37
N VAL A 172 -10.55 11.36 -11.02
CA VAL A 172 -11.34 10.25 -10.48
C VAL A 172 -10.53 8.96 -10.46
N HIS A 173 -10.94 8.01 -9.61
CA HIS A 173 -10.36 6.66 -9.65
C HIS A 173 -10.78 5.95 -10.94
N VAL A 174 -9.85 5.20 -11.52
CA VAL A 174 -10.11 4.42 -12.74
C VAL A 174 -11.12 3.31 -12.45
N ARG A 175 -12.09 3.12 -13.35
CA ARG A 175 -13.07 2.04 -13.23
C ARG A 175 -12.42 0.68 -13.50
N VAL A 176 -13.05 -0.40 -13.06
CA VAL A 176 -12.50 -1.77 -13.19
C VAL A 176 -12.26 -2.17 -14.65
N ASP A 177 -13.15 -1.77 -15.55
CA ASP A 177 -13.04 -2.02 -17.00
C ASP A 177 -11.89 -1.20 -17.62
N GLU A 178 -11.76 0.07 -17.24
CA GLU A 178 -10.66 0.94 -17.69
C GLU A 178 -9.31 0.44 -17.16
N LYS A 179 -9.24 -0.02 -15.91
CA LYS A 179 -8.02 -0.61 -15.33
C LYS A 179 -7.54 -1.81 -16.14
N THR A 180 -8.47 -2.65 -16.60
CA THR A 180 -8.12 -3.80 -17.43
C THR A 180 -7.45 -3.37 -18.74
N LYS A 181 -7.94 -2.29 -19.36
CA LYS A 181 -7.34 -1.71 -20.58
C LYS A 181 -5.95 -1.15 -20.31
N VAL A 182 -5.75 -0.46 -19.19
CA VAL A 182 -4.44 0.06 -18.78
C VAL A 182 -3.43 -1.07 -18.59
N LEU A 183 -3.83 -2.15 -17.91
CA LEU A 183 -2.96 -3.31 -17.71
C LEU A 183 -2.59 -3.99 -19.02
N GLN A 184 -3.55 -4.14 -19.95
CA GLN A 184 -3.28 -4.66 -21.29
C GLN A 184 -2.32 -3.75 -22.07
N TYR A 185 -2.47 -2.44 -21.93
CA TYR A 185 -1.57 -1.47 -22.54
C TYR A 185 -0.14 -1.61 -21.99
N PHE A 186 0.04 -1.76 -20.68
CA PHE A 186 1.35 -2.02 -20.07
C PHE A 186 1.99 -3.31 -20.58
N GLN A 187 1.23 -4.40 -20.64
CA GLN A 187 1.72 -5.67 -21.20
C GLN A 187 2.17 -5.53 -22.66
N LYS A 188 1.42 -4.78 -23.47
CA LYS A 188 1.73 -4.57 -24.89
C LYS A 188 3.02 -3.75 -25.09
N HIS A 189 3.28 -2.80 -24.21
CA HIS A 189 4.43 -1.89 -24.30
C HIS A 189 5.62 -2.32 -23.44
N GLY A 190 5.54 -3.47 -22.76
CA GLY A 190 6.61 -3.98 -21.91
C GLY A 190 6.88 -3.12 -20.66
N ILE A 191 5.85 -2.43 -20.15
CA ILE A 191 5.95 -1.61 -18.94
C ILE A 191 5.69 -2.51 -17.73
N ASP A 192 6.69 -2.72 -16.88
CA ASP A 192 6.54 -3.43 -15.61
C ASP A 192 6.78 -2.48 -14.44
N LEU A 193 5.73 -2.28 -13.62
CA LEU A 193 5.78 -1.45 -12.42
C LEU A 193 6.46 -2.15 -11.23
N LYS A 194 6.69 -3.48 -11.31
CA LYS A 194 7.16 -4.29 -10.17
C LYS A 194 8.65 -4.59 -10.18
N GLU A 195 9.34 -4.45 -11.32
CA GLU A 195 10.78 -4.67 -11.42
C GLU A 195 11.55 -3.40 -11.07
N ARG A 196 11.69 -3.14 -9.76
CA ARG A 196 12.75 -2.24 -9.25
C ARG A 196 13.69 -3.08 -8.39
N SER A 197 14.94 -3.24 -8.86
CA SER A 197 16.01 -3.95 -8.15
C SER A 197 16.69 -3.06 -7.13
#